data_AF-A0A9P5CZD0-F1
#
_entry.id   AF-A0A9P5CZD0-F1
#
_cell.length_a   1.000
_cell.length_b   1.000
_cell.length_c   1.000
_cell.angle_alpha   90.00
_cell.angle_beta   90.00
_cell.angle_gamma   90.00
#
_symmetry.space_group_name_H-M   'P 1'
#
loop_
_entity.id
_entity.type
_entity.pdbx_description
1 polymer ?
#
loop_
_entity_poly.entity_id
_entity_poly.type
_entity_poly.pdbx_seq_one_letter_code
_entity_poly.pdbx_strand_id
1 'polypeptide(L)'
;MDRGIPREAREYIDDHLTSFQIQQIFAQFTLTCIRNRQVLWHGMLRETAQLWADENGYQTLTTAMGPLMDKKSHLYPGRNMSDNQWTRYIQGASAIFSWYISQGDVVMVLTRPPETRFHPSGNTSLQALEWPIITGQVGNQAVGEVMIVHPAVCQDVYQLWPVDEVAWWVRHHGVHEPGRWRKVKTKKPFDGIRVPAKAKAILGQKLQNEHDRQLRNLQSTHQTEKDILQRDHATRIKKLDDSHQKKFKTLLKEFNKETEVILDVEPKKSRVRTRKQRNALKTTMEGKWASQRKTELGSLKCQQVTEMGQLCHRQALAKKALVKSLKAEGRQPFLLLLNNNNNNNNNNNNNNNNNNNNNNNNNNNNKKANGKMEQDVARNGGEQNVENNILEKTEKSSVQLTRPVQAHVSQPEVVEPENEVESLYADKYVGIGKVIAGLDVS
;
A
#
# COMPACT_ATOMS: atom_id res chain seq x y z
N MET A 1 -10.28 -7.06 -19.84
CA MET A 1 -9.20 -7.01 -20.86
C MET A 1 -8.32 -8.21 -20.61
N ASP A 2 -8.37 -9.20 -21.49
CA ASP A 2 -7.50 -10.37 -21.38
C ASP A 2 -6.09 -9.97 -21.85
N ARG A 3 -5.19 -9.70 -20.89
CA ARG A 3 -3.84 -9.23 -21.18
C ARG A 3 -2.91 -10.43 -21.23
N GLY A 4 -2.63 -10.90 -22.44
CA GLY A 4 -1.69 -12.00 -22.66
C GLY A 4 -0.32 -11.78 -22.03
N ILE A 5 0.46 -12.86 -21.96
CA ILE A 5 1.81 -12.88 -21.40
C ILE A 5 2.67 -11.75 -22.01
N PRO A 6 3.32 -10.88 -21.21
CA PRO A 6 4.23 -9.88 -21.73
C PRO A 6 5.37 -10.50 -22.53
N ARG A 7 5.92 -9.72 -23.46
CA ARG A 7 6.95 -10.17 -24.38
C ARG A 7 8.12 -10.86 -23.67
N GLU A 8 8.65 -10.27 -22.62
CA GLU A 8 9.85 -10.76 -21.92
C GLU A 8 9.59 -12.06 -21.14
N ALA A 9 8.38 -12.21 -20.60
CA ALA A 9 7.95 -13.47 -20.00
C ALA A 9 7.65 -14.53 -21.07
N ARG A 10 7.11 -14.12 -22.23
CA ARG A 10 6.84 -15.01 -23.35
C ARG A 10 8.11 -15.54 -23.99
N GLU A 11 9.10 -14.68 -24.27
CA GLU A 11 10.42 -15.06 -24.76
C GLU A 11 11.09 -16.07 -23.79
N TYR A 12 11.06 -15.80 -22.48
CA TYR A 12 11.57 -16.75 -21.48
C TYR A 12 10.83 -18.10 -21.51
N ILE A 13 9.50 -18.09 -21.63
CA ILE A 13 8.68 -19.30 -21.67
C ILE A 13 8.96 -20.12 -22.94
N ASP A 14 9.05 -19.48 -24.10
CA ASP A 14 9.33 -20.14 -25.39
C ASP A 14 10.76 -20.68 -25.47
N ASP A 15 11.73 -20.04 -24.80
CA ASP A 15 13.07 -20.60 -24.62
C ASP A 15 13.06 -21.87 -23.76
N HIS A 16 12.09 -22.06 -22.86
CA HIS A 16 12.09 -23.16 -21.87
C HIS A 16 11.11 -24.30 -22.16
N LEU A 17 10.06 -24.06 -22.95
CA LEU A 17 8.95 -24.98 -23.20
C LEU A 17 8.56 -25.04 -24.67
N THR A 18 8.09 -26.20 -25.14
CA THR A 18 7.47 -26.31 -26.46
C THR A 18 6.04 -25.76 -26.44
N SER A 19 5.51 -25.33 -27.60
CA SER A 19 4.13 -24.85 -27.73
C SER A 19 3.09 -25.81 -27.17
N PHE A 20 3.30 -27.13 -27.31
CA PHE A 20 2.45 -28.17 -26.74
C PHE A 20 2.51 -28.18 -25.20
N GLN A 21 3.71 -28.14 -24.61
CA GLN A 21 3.88 -28.07 -23.16
C GLN A 21 3.26 -26.81 -22.56
N ILE A 22 3.39 -25.67 -23.24
CA ILE A 22 2.79 -24.40 -22.85
C ILE A 22 1.26 -24.53 -22.82
N GLN A 23 0.65 -25.05 -23.89
CA GLN A 23 -0.81 -25.30 -23.95
C GLN A 23 -1.27 -26.26 -22.84
N GLN A 24 -0.53 -27.34 -22.61
CA GLN A 24 -0.86 -28.34 -21.59
C GLN A 24 -0.80 -27.77 -20.16
N ILE A 25 0.22 -26.94 -19.86
CA ILE A 25 0.34 -26.24 -18.57
C ILE A 25 -0.78 -25.20 -18.41
N PHE A 26 -1.13 -24.44 -19.46
CA PHE A 26 -2.22 -23.48 -19.41
C PHE A 26 -3.58 -24.14 -19.17
N ALA A 27 -3.88 -25.24 -19.87
CA ALA A 27 -5.09 -26.02 -19.64
C ALA A 27 -5.16 -26.54 -18.20
N GLN A 28 -4.04 -27.08 -17.69
CA GLN A 28 -3.93 -27.57 -16.32
C GLN A 28 -4.17 -26.48 -15.27
N PHE A 29 -3.53 -25.31 -15.38
CA PHE A 29 -3.75 -24.19 -14.45
C PHE A 29 -5.16 -23.60 -14.56
N THR A 30 -5.73 -23.53 -15.76
CA THR A 30 -7.13 -23.09 -15.94
C THR A 30 -8.12 -24.03 -15.25
N LEU A 31 -7.82 -25.33 -15.17
CA LEU A 31 -8.64 -26.33 -14.51
C LEU A 31 -8.46 -26.36 -12.99
N THR A 32 -7.27 -26.09 -12.47
CA THR A 32 -6.90 -26.42 -11.07
C THR A 32 -6.47 -25.24 -10.19
N CYS A 33 -6.06 -24.10 -10.74
CA CYS A 33 -5.63 -22.97 -9.92
C CYS A 33 -6.83 -22.27 -9.26
N ILE A 34 -6.95 -22.39 -7.94
CA ILE A 34 -7.97 -21.70 -7.14
C ILE A 34 -7.49 -20.27 -6.87
N ARG A 35 -8.09 -19.25 -7.49
CA ARG A 35 -7.67 -17.84 -7.36
C ARG A 35 -7.40 -17.44 -5.90
N ASN A 36 -6.30 -16.72 -5.67
CA ASN A 36 -5.85 -16.22 -4.37
C ASN A 36 -5.49 -17.32 -3.34
N ARG A 37 -5.32 -18.57 -3.79
CA ARG A 37 -4.84 -19.70 -2.96
C ARG A 37 -3.47 -20.19 -3.42
N GLN A 38 -2.63 -19.34 -4.03
CA GLN A 38 -1.29 -19.75 -4.44
C GLN A 38 -0.21 -19.34 -3.43
N VAL A 39 0.78 -20.22 -3.29
CA VAL A 39 1.91 -20.03 -2.39
C VAL A 39 3.24 -20.34 -3.09
N LEU A 40 4.15 -19.37 -3.05
CA LEU A 40 5.56 -19.55 -3.39
C LEU A 40 6.36 -19.78 -2.12
N TRP A 41 7.60 -20.26 -2.23
CA TRP A 41 8.44 -20.51 -1.06
C TRP A 41 9.93 -20.36 -1.37
N HIS A 42 10.70 -19.99 -0.35
CA HIS A 42 12.15 -19.83 -0.47
C HIS A 42 12.87 -20.13 0.86
N GLY A 43 14.08 -20.69 0.75
CA GLY A 43 14.97 -20.94 1.89
C GLY A 43 14.62 -22.12 2.80
N MET A 44 13.54 -22.86 2.50
CA MET A 44 13.10 -24.07 3.20
C MET A 44 13.16 -25.31 2.29
N LEU A 45 12.73 -26.48 2.79
CA LEU A 45 12.56 -27.68 1.97
C LEU A 45 11.22 -27.64 1.25
N ARG A 46 11.15 -28.29 0.07
CA ARG A 46 9.92 -28.39 -0.74
C ARG A 46 8.82 -29.09 0.04
N GLU A 47 9.19 -30.12 0.78
CA GLU A 47 8.30 -30.99 1.56
C GLU A 47 7.65 -30.19 2.70
N THR A 48 8.42 -29.32 3.38
CA THR A 48 7.91 -28.39 4.40
C THR A 48 6.95 -27.36 3.81
N ALA A 49 7.30 -26.77 2.65
CA ALA A 49 6.44 -25.80 1.99
C ALA A 49 5.15 -26.42 1.43
N GLN A 50 5.22 -27.67 0.96
CA GLN A 50 4.06 -28.43 0.49
C GLN A 50 3.13 -28.79 1.64
N LEU A 51 3.66 -29.32 2.75
CA LEU A 51 2.87 -29.64 3.94
C LEU A 51 2.13 -28.40 4.47
N TRP A 52 2.83 -27.26 4.62
CA TRP A 52 2.19 -26.01 5.02
C TRP A 52 1.08 -25.59 4.04
N ALA A 53 1.31 -25.73 2.73
CA ALA A 53 0.32 -25.40 1.73
C ALA A 53 -0.93 -26.27 1.86
N ASP A 54 -0.76 -27.59 1.99
CA ASP A 54 -1.85 -28.55 2.11
C ASP A 54 -2.65 -28.33 3.41
N GLU A 55 -1.98 -28.10 4.54
CA GLU A 55 -2.60 -27.78 5.84
C GLU A 55 -3.42 -26.48 5.83
N ASN A 56 -3.01 -25.48 5.03
CA ASN A 56 -3.64 -24.15 4.99
C ASN A 56 -4.56 -23.94 3.78
N GLY A 57 -4.78 -24.97 2.95
CA GLY A 57 -5.62 -24.88 1.75
C GLY A 57 -5.03 -23.95 0.66
N TYR A 58 -3.71 -23.98 0.50
CA TYR A 58 -2.97 -23.28 -0.56
C TYR A 58 -2.36 -24.28 -1.56
N GLN A 59 -1.97 -23.75 -2.72
CA GLN A 59 -1.45 -24.51 -3.85
C GLN A 59 -0.03 -24.05 -4.18
N THR A 60 0.92 -24.97 -4.12
CA THR A 60 2.24 -24.76 -4.70
C THR A 60 2.18 -24.96 -6.22
N LEU A 61 3.27 -24.63 -6.93
CA LEU A 61 3.46 -25.05 -8.33
C LEU A 61 3.24 -26.57 -8.53
N THR A 62 3.64 -27.41 -7.55
CA THR A 62 3.42 -28.87 -7.63
C THR A 62 1.92 -29.17 -7.59
N THR A 63 1.18 -28.60 -6.64
CA THR A 63 -0.27 -28.82 -6.50
C THR A 63 -1.02 -28.38 -7.75
N ALA A 64 -0.72 -27.18 -8.27
CA ALA A 64 -1.35 -26.65 -9.47
C ALA A 64 -1.05 -27.48 -10.73
N MET A 65 0.19 -27.97 -10.90
CA MET A 65 0.54 -28.82 -12.04
C MET A 65 -0.04 -30.24 -11.96
N GLY A 66 -0.42 -30.71 -10.77
CA GLY A 66 -1.19 -31.95 -10.58
C GLY A 66 -0.61 -33.17 -11.34
N PRO A 67 -1.37 -33.80 -12.26
CA PRO A 67 -0.91 -34.96 -13.04
C PRO A 67 0.35 -34.73 -13.91
N LEU A 68 0.79 -33.49 -14.13
CA LEU A 68 2.04 -33.17 -14.82
C LEU A 68 3.28 -33.32 -13.91
N MET A 69 3.09 -33.42 -12.59
CA MET A 69 4.14 -33.57 -11.59
C MET A 69 4.16 -34.95 -10.90
N ASP A 70 3.08 -35.73 -11.00
CA ASP A 70 3.04 -37.10 -10.49
C ASP A 70 3.76 -38.09 -11.42
N LYS A 71 4.86 -38.67 -10.97
CA LYS A 71 5.63 -39.67 -11.74
C LYS A 71 4.81 -40.90 -12.17
N LYS A 72 3.72 -41.24 -11.46
CA LYS A 72 2.83 -42.38 -11.79
C LYS A 72 1.86 -42.06 -12.93
N SER A 73 1.41 -40.82 -13.03
CA SER A 73 0.60 -40.29 -14.14
C SER A 73 1.24 -40.54 -15.50
N HIS A 74 0.40 -40.87 -16.49
CA HIS A 74 0.79 -40.97 -17.90
C HIS A 74 1.04 -39.58 -18.54
N LEU A 75 0.55 -38.50 -17.91
CA LEU A 75 0.73 -37.12 -18.36
C LEU A 75 2.06 -36.50 -17.88
N TYR A 76 2.82 -37.17 -17.02
CA TYR A 76 4.11 -36.68 -16.50
C TYR A 76 5.17 -36.69 -17.61
N PRO A 77 5.60 -35.51 -18.11
CA PRO A 77 6.46 -35.45 -19.28
C PRO A 77 7.92 -35.79 -18.95
N GLY A 78 8.29 -35.78 -17.66
CA GLY A 78 9.64 -36.04 -17.20
C GLY A 78 10.15 -37.47 -17.38
N ARG A 79 9.33 -38.44 -17.84
CA ARG A 79 9.81 -39.81 -18.15
C ARG A 79 10.82 -39.84 -19.30
N ASN A 80 10.67 -38.92 -20.25
CA ASN A 80 11.43 -38.88 -21.50
C ASN A 80 12.41 -37.68 -21.54
N MET A 81 12.73 -37.12 -20.37
CA MET A 81 13.57 -35.92 -20.22
C MET A 81 14.83 -36.23 -19.43
N SER A 82 15.97 -35.68 -19.88
CA SER A 82 17.16 -35.52 -19.04
C SER A 82 16.91 -34.51 -17.91
N ASP A 83 17.71 -34.56 -16.84
CA ASP A 83 17.65 -33.62 -15.71
C ASP A 83 17.67 -32.14 -16.16
N ASN A 84 18.42 -31.83 -17.22
CA ASN A 84 18.50 -30.48 -17.79
C ASN A 84 17.19 -30.07 -18.50
N GLN A 85 16.58 -30.98 -19.25
CA GLN A 85 15.27 -30.74 -19.90
C GLN A 85 14.16 -30.61 -18.85
N TRP A 86 14.18 -31.45 -17.81
CA TRP A 86 13.26 -31.35 -16.68
C TRP A 86 13.43 -30.04 -15.91
N THR A 87 14.67 -29.60 -15.67
CA THR A 87 14.95 -28.31 -15.02
C THR A 87 14.38 -27.14 -15.85
N ARG A 88 14.58 -27.14 -17.18
CA ARG A 88 14.00 -26.12 -18.07
C ARG A 88 12.48 -26.16 -18.07
N TYR A 89 11.88 -27.36 -18.10
CA TYR A 89 10.44 -27.55 -18.03
C TYR A 89 9.85 -26.95 -16.75
N ILE A 90 10.48 -27.18 -15.58
CA ILE A 90 10.07 -26.58 -14.30
C ILE A 90 10.26 -25.07 -14.28
N GLN A 91 11.34 -24.53 -14.87
CA GLN A 91 11.56 -23.08 -14.98
C GLN A 91 10.47 -22.41 -15.84
N GLY A 92 10.15 -22.97 -17.00
CA GLY A 92 9.06 -22.45 -17.85
C GLY A 92 7.69 -22.57 -17.17
N ALA A 93 7.41 -23.67 -16.46
CA ALA A 93 6.17 -23.83 -15.71
C ALA A 93 6.05 -22.84 -14.54
N SER A 94 7.15 -22.59 -13.82
CA SER A 94 7.28 -21.55 -12.78
C SER A 94 7.03 -20.14 -13.34
N ALA A 95 7.52 -19.84 -14.55
CA ALA A 95 7.24 -18.57 -15.23
C ALA A 95 5.75 -18.41 -15.58
N ILE A 96 5.12 -19.46 -16.14
CA ILE A 96 3.67 -19.46 -16.44
C ILE A 96 2.85 -19.30 -15.15
N PHE A 97 3.20 -20.04 -14.08
CA PHE A 97 2.53 -19.97 -12.79
C PHE A 97 2.63 -18.58 -12.18
N SER A 98 3.81 -17.97 -12.22
CA SER A 98 4.04 -16.59 -11.76
C SER A 98 3.23 -15.57 -12.54
N TRP A 99 3.06 -15.75 -13.85
CA TRP A 99 2.20 -14.89 -14.66
C TRP A 99 0.72 -15.09 -14.30
N TYR A 100 0.29 -16.33 -14.10
CA TYR A 100 -1.09 -16.67 -13.75
C TYR A 100 -1.48 -16.03 -12.40
N ILE A 101 -0.64 -16.17 -11.37
CA ILE A 101 -0.90 -15.61 -10.03
C ILE A 101 -0.74 -14.09 -9.98
N SER A 102 0.02 -13.48 -10.90
CA SER A 102 0.09 -12.01 -11.03
C SER A 102 -1.24 -11.34 -11.46
N GLN A 103 -2.21 -12.13 -11.95
CA GLN A 103 -3.57 -11.65 -12.22
C GLN A 103 -4.48 -11.69 -10.97
N GLY A 104 -3.99 -12.29 -9.88
CA GLY A 104 -4.70 -12.38 -8.60
C GLY A 104 -4.59 -11.14 -7.73
N ASP A 105 -5.31 -11.16 -6.62
CA ASP A 105 -5.37 -10.06 -5.66
C ASP A 105 -4.31 -10.25 -4.56
N VAL A 106 -4.02 -11.50 -4.17
CA VAL A 106 -3.02 -11.84 -3.14
C VAL A 106 -2.27 -13.13 -3.48
N VAL A 107 -0.98 -13.18 -3.14
CA VAL A 107 -0.14 -14.39 -3.15
C VAL A 107 0.64 -14.52 -1.85
N MET A 108 0.73 -15.75 -1.33
CA MET A 108 1.53 -16.07 -0.15
C MET A 108 2.97 -16.42 -0.54
N VAL A 109 3.95 -16.05 0.28
CA VAL A 109 5.35 -16.45 0.10
C VAL A 109 5.92 -16.91 1.44
N LEU A 110 6.30 -18.18 1.51
CA LEU A 110 6.93 -18.77 2.70
C LEU A 110 8.44 -18.47 2.66
N THR A 111 8.96 -17.83 3.70
CA THR A 111 10.40 -17.48 3.76
C THR A 111 10.99 -17.71 5.15
N ARG A 112 12.32 -17.64 5.26
CA ARG A 112 13.01 -17.57 6.55
C ARG A 112 12.68 -16.25 7.26
N PRO A 113 12.66 -16.20 8.61
CA PRO A 113 12.45 -14.96 9.34
C PRO A 113 13.52 -13.90 9.02
N PRO A 114 13.23 -12.61 9.29
CA PRO A 114 14.21 -11.53 9.23
C PRO A 114 15.39 -11.79 10.18
N GLU A 115 16.59 -11.31 9.87
CA GLU A 115 16.90 -10.37 8.77
C GLU A 115 17.05 -11.05 7.39
N THR A 116 17.41 -12.33 7.33
CA THR A 116 17.75 -13.04 6.09
C THR A 116 16.56 -13.75 5.45
N ARG A 117 15.56 -13.00 4.99
CA ARG A 117 14.37 -13.55 4.28
C ARG A 117 14.72 -14.16 2.92
N PHE A 118 15.61 -13.51 2.18
CA PHE A 118 15.97 -13.87 0.80
C PHE A 118 17.46 -14.20 0.65
N HIS A 119 17.81 -14.97 -0.38
CA HIS A 119 19.20 -15.34 -0.60
C HIS A 119 20.00 -14.13 -1.10
N PRO A 120 21.19 -13.83 -0.53
CA PRO A 120 21.92 -12.59 -0.82
C PRO A 120 22.42 -12.48 -2.26
N SER A 121 22.49 -13.59 -3.02
CA SER A 121 22.93 -13.55 -4.42
C SER A 121 21.88 -13.05 -5.41
N GLY A 122 20.59 -12.94 -5.04
CA GLY A 122 19.50 -12.66 -5.98
C GLY A 122 19.17 -13.79 -6.98
N ASN A 123 20.05 -14.78 -7.14
CA ASN A 123 20.00 -15.80 -8.21
C ASN A 123 19.20 -17.06 -7.81
N THR A 124 18.00 -16.88 -7.29
CA THR A 124 17.05 -17.97 -6.99
C THR A 124 15.86 -17.90 -7.94
N SER A 125 15.15 -19.00 -8.19
CA SER A 125 13.96 -18.97 -9.05
C SER A 125 12.96 -17.92 -8.55
N LEU A 126 12.71 -17.86 -7.25
CA LEU A 126 11.86 -16.83 -6.66
C LEU A 126 12.36 -15.43 -7.00
N GLN A 127 13.62 -15.09 -6.72
CA GLN A 127 14.10 -13.71 -6.86
C GLN A 127 14.37 -13.28 -8.32
N ALA A 128 14.79 -14.19 -9.19
CA ALA A 128 15.27 -13.89 -10.53
C ALA A 128 14.29 -14.25 -11.66
N LEU A 129 13.21 -14.99 -11.36
CA LEU A 129 12.17 -15.35 -12.33
C LEU A 129 10.77 -15.00 -11.83
N GLU A 130 10.37 -15.53 -10.68
CA GLU A 130 8.98 -15.43 -10.21
C GLU A 130 8.66 -14.02 -9.71
N TRP A 131 9.56 -13.42 -8.92
CA TRP A 131 9.39 -12.11 -8.30
C TRP A 131 9.21 -10.96 -9.31
N PRO A 132 10.02 -10.84 -10.38
CA PRO A 132 9.80 -9.83 -11.41
C PRO A 132 8.44 -10.00 -12.12
N ILE A 133 7.94 -11.23 -12.25
CA ILE A 133 6.63 -11.47 -12.85
C ILE A 133 5.53 -11.06 -11.86
N ILE A 134 5.48 -11.61 -10.63
CA ILE A 134 4.37 -11.30 -9.69
C ILE A 134 4.30 -9.80 -9.32
N THR A 135 5.44 -9.08 -9.31
CA THR A 135 5.47 -7.63 -9.04
C THR A 135 5.30 -6.75 -10.29
N GLY A 136 5.02 -7.33 -11.46
CA GLY A 136 4.74 -6.59 -12.70
C GLY A 136 5.96 -5.90 -13.32
N GLN A 137 7.18 -6.28 -12.93
CA GLN A 137 8.43 -5.70 -13.46
C GLN A 137 8.66 -6.03 -14.94
N VAL A 138 8.05 -7.08 -15.46
CA VAL A 138 8.13 -7.45 -16.88
C VAL A 138 6.93 -6.95 -17.70
N GLY A 139 6.21 -5.94 -17.20
CA GLY A 139 5.16 -5.24 -17.95
C GLY A 139 3.76 -5.86 -17.86
N ASN A 140 3.59 -6.99 -17.16
CA ASN A 140 2.27 -7.50 -16.77
C ASN A 140 1.63 -6.64 -15.68
N GLN A 141 0.36 -6.96 -15.40
CA GLN A 141 -0.26 -6.60 -14.13
C GLN A 141 0.52 -7.24 -12.97
N ALA A 142 0.78 -6.46 -11.92
CA ALA A 142 1.30 -6.98 -10.67
C ALA A 142 0.15 -7.57 -9.84
N VAL A 143 0.44 -8.59 -9.02
CA VAL A 143 -0.46 -9.02 -7.95
C VAL A 143 -0.78 -7.83 -7.03
N GLY A 144 -2.00 -7.79 -6.50
CA GLY A 144 -2.41 -6.74 -5.56
C GLY A 144 -1.48 -6.67 -4.35
N GLU A 145 -1.30 -7.81 -3.69
CA GLU A 145 -0.49 -7.94 -2.48
C GLU A 145 0.39 -9.21 -2.49
N VAL A 146 1.60 -9.10 -1.94
CA VAL A 146 2.43 -10.26 -1.57
C VAL A 146 2.52 -10.33 -0.06
N MET A 147 2.08 -11.44 0.51
CA MET A 147 2.06 -11.67 1.96
C MET A 147 3.13 -12.69 2.34
N ILE A 148 3.87 -12.42 3.43
CA ILE A 148 4.95 -13.27 3.93
C ILE A 148 4.51 -14.02 5.18
N VAL A 149 4.90 -15.30 5.26
CA VAL A 149 4.83 -16.11 6.49
C VAL A 149 6.20 -16.74 6.76
N HIS A 150 6.47 -16.98 8.04
CA HIS A 150 7.70 -17.59 8.54
C HIS A 150 7.41 -18.88 9.33
N PRO A 151 7.04 -20.00 8.68
CA PRO A 151 6.52 -21.20 9.36
C PRO A 151 7.45 -21.81 10.42
N ALA A 152 8.75 -21.51 10.36
CA ALA A 152 9.74 -21.95 11.35
C ALA A 152 9.72 -21.16 12.68
N VAL A 153 8.91 -20.10 12.79
CA VAL A 153 8.79 -19.23 13.97
C VAL A 153 7.34 -19.03 14.37
N CYS A 154 6.49 -18.59 13.44
CA CYS A 154 5.07 -18.30 13.70
C CYS A 154 4.26 -18.39 12.40
N GLN A 155 2.93 -18.45 12.54
CA GLN A 155 2.00 -18.37 11.41
C GLN A 155 1.59 -16.92 11.07
N ASP A 156 2.09 -15.93 11.82
CA ASP A 156 1.72 -14.53 11.63
C ASP A 156 2.15 -14.03 10.25
N VAL A 157 1.19 -13.38 9.58
CA VAL A 157 1.29 -12.91 8.22
C VAL A 157 1.55 -11.40 8.22
N TYR A 158 2.40 -10.91 7.31
CA TYR A 158 2.54 -9.48 7.07
C TYR A 158 2.81 -9.17 5.59
N GLN A 159 2.55 -7.93 5.17
CA GLN A 159 2.70 -7.52 3.78
C GLN A 159 4.19 -7.29 3.41
N LEU A 160 4.60 -7.75 2.23
CA LEU A 160 5.90 -7.44 1.60
C LEU A 160 5.75 -6.55 0.36
N TRP A 161 4.61 -6.65 -0.33
CA TRP A 161 4.33 -5.88 -1.54
C TRP A 161 2.89 -5.40 -1.55
N PRO A 162 2.60 -4.15 -1.98
CA PRO A 162 3.56 -3.10 -2.37
C PRO A 162 4.27 -2.39 -1.21
N VAL A 163 3.94 -2.70 0.05
CA VAL A 163 4.55 -2.14 1.26
C VAL A 163 5.21 -3.27 2.07
N ASP A 164 6.44 -3.08 2.55
CA ASP A 164 7.21 -4.09 3.29
C ASP A 164 7.12 -3.88 4.80
N GLU A 165 6.09 -4.45 5.42
CA GLU A 165 5.76 -4.32 6.83
C GLU A 165 6.67 -5.15 7.77
N VAL A 166 7.85 -5.57 7.31
CA VAL A 166 8.83 -6.32 8.13
C VAL A 166 9.18 -5.61 9.45
N ALA A 167 9.13 -4.28 9.48
CA ALA A 167 9.37 -3.48 10.68
C ALA A 167 8.24 -3.58 11.75
N TRP A 168 7.05 -4.03 11.36
CA TRP A 168 5.99 -4.46 12.29
C TRP A 168 6.31 -5.85 12.82
N TRP A 169 6.65 -6.81 11.96
CA TRP A 169 6.94 -8.19 12.35
C TRP A 169 8.13 -8.27 13.34
N VAL A 170 9.25 -7.61 13.01
CA VAL A 170 10.45 -7.56 13.86
C VAL A 170 10.18 -6.91 15.23
N ARG A 171 9.18 -6.03 15.33
CA ARG A 171 8.78 -5.44 16.62
C ARG A 171 8.05 -6.43 17.53
N HIS A 172 7.28 -7.35 16.95
CA HIS A 172 6.47 -8.32 17.70
C HIS A 172 7.23 -9.60 18.02
N HIS A 173 8.10 -10.07 17.11
CA HIS A 173 8.83 -11.35 17.26
C HIS A 173 10.33 -11.18 17.53
N GLY A 174 10.88 -9.97 17.35
CA GLY A 174 12.32 -9.72 17.45
C GLY A 174 13.08 -10.04 16.16
N VAL A 175 14.40 -10.17 16.29
CA VAL A 175 15.31 -10.59 15.21
C VAL A 175 15.75 -12.03 15.48
N HIS A 176 15.71 -12.88 14.45
CA HIS A 176 16.17 -14.26 14.54
C HIS A 176 17.58 -14.41 13.95
N GLU A 177 18.36 -15.34 14.49
CA GLU A 177 19.71 -15.60 13.97
C GLU A 177 19.67 -16.02 12.49
N PRO A 178 20.56 -15.47 11.64
CA PRO A 178 20.59 -15.78 10.22
C PRO A 178 21.09 -17.21 9.98
N GLY A 179 20.15 -18.16 9.87
CA GLY A 179 20.46 -19.54 9.55
C GLY A 179 21.26 -19.66 8.25
N ARG A 180 22.28 -20.53 8.23
CA ARG A 180 23.19 -20.67 7.08
C ARG A 180 22.43 -20.97 5.79
N TRP A 181 22.78 -20.28 4.71
CA TRP A 181 22.26 -20.56 3.38
C TRP A 181 22.93 -21.81 2.79
N ARG A 182 22.18 -22.59 2.00
CA ARG A 182 22.75 -23.69 1.21
C ARG A 182 23.68 -23.07 0.16
N LYS A 183 24.93 -23.54 0.07
CA LYS A 183 25.88 -23.09 -0.97
C LYS A 183 25.28 -23.36 -2.36
N VAL A 184 24.99 -22.31 -3.11
CA VAL A 184 24.55 -22.41 -4.51
C VAL A 184 25.78 -22.69 -5.38
N LYS A 185 25.68 -23.65 -6.32
CA LYS A 185 26.79 -23.97 -7.24
C LYS A 185 26.97 -22.79 -8.21
N THR A 186 28.13 -22.12 -8.16
CA THR A 186 28.47 -20.91 -8.91
C THR A 186 28.70 -21.11 -10.42
N LYS A 187 28.20 -22.20 -11.03
CA LYS A 187 28.63 -22.65 -12.37
C LYS A 187 28.15 -21.78 -13.55
N LYS A 188 27.24 -20.85 -13.30
CA LYS A 188 26.90 -19.63 -14.07
C LYS A 188 25.89 -18.84 -13.22
N PRO A 189 25.74 -17.51 -13.38
CA PRO A 189 24.56 -16.82 -12.85
C PRO A 189 23.30 -17.47 -13.43
N PHE A 190 22.22 -17.50 -12.66
CA PHE A 190 20.92 -17.96 -13.14
C PHE A 190 20.46 -16.96 -14.22
N ASP A 191 20.27 -17.43 -15.45
CA ASP A 191 19.66 -16.63 -16.52
C ASP A 191 18.19 -16.39 -16.16
N GLY A 192 17.98 -15.36 -15.35
CA GLY A 192 16.65 -14.90 -14.93
C GLY A 192 15.91 -14.21 -16.07
N ILE A 193 14.64 -13.90 -15.81
CA ILE A 193 13.84 -13.15 -16.77
C ILE A 193 14.43 -11.77 -17.02
N ARG A 194 14.57 -11.37 -18.28
CA ARG A 194 15.11 -10.06 -18.64
C ARG A 194 14.10 -8.97 -18.28
N VAL A 195 14.39 -8.21 -17.24
CA VAL A 195 13.54 -7.10 -16.81
C VAL A 195 13.88 -5.82 -17.61
N PRO A 196 12.97 -5.26 -18.42
CA PRO A 196 13.26 -4.06 -19.21
C PRO A 196 13.59 -2.86 -18.33
N ALA A 197 14.61 -2.08 -18.71
CA ALA A 197 14.97 -0.85 -17.99
C ALA A 197 13.78 0.13 -17.88
N LYS A 198 12.96 0.22 -18.93
CA LYS A 198 11.72 1.02 -18.95
C LYS A 198 10.69 0.53 -17.93
N ALA A 199 10.54 -0.78 -17.75
CA ALA A 199 9.58 -1.35 -16.81
C ALA A 199 10.06 -1.20 -15.35
N LYS A 200 11.38 -1.34 -15.08
CA LYS A 200 11.98 -0.94 -13.80
C LYS A 200 11.68 0.53 -13.48
N ALA A 201 11.85 1.44 -14.45
CA ALA A 201 11.58 2.87 -14.29
C ALA A 201 10.09 3.16 -14.00
N ILE A 202 9.16 2.53 -14.73
CA ILE A 202 7.71 2.66 -14.50
C ILE A 202 7.33 2.18 -13.09
N LEU A 203 7.89 1.05 -12.63
CA LEU A 203 7.61 0.54 -11.28
C LEU A 203 8.17 1.46 -10.19
N GLY A 204 9.40 1.95 -10.36
CA GLY A 204 9.98 2.96 -9.48
C GLY A 204 9.14 4.24 -9.41
N GLN A 205 8.65 4.72 -10.56
CA GLN A 205 7.76 5.88 -10.61
C GLN A 205 6.41 5.63 -9.92
N LYS A 206 5.81 4.44 -10.07
CA LYS A 206 4.58 4.07 -9.33
C LYS A 206 4.80 4.08 -7.82
N LEU A 207 5.89 3.48 -7.34
CA LEU A 207 6.23 3.46 -5.91
C LEU A 207 6.51 4.87 -5.37
N GLN A 208 7.15 5.74 -6.15
CA GLN A 208 7.35 7.15 -5.79
C GLN A 208 6.04 7.94 -5.77
N ASN A 209 5.17 7.75 -6.76
CA ASN A 209 3.85 8.40 -6.81
C ASN A 209 2.98 8.02 -5.60
N GLU A 210 3.05 6.77 -5.15
CA GLU A 210 2.34 6.30 -3.96
C GLU A 210 2.93 6.89 -2.67
N HIS A 211 4.25 6.92 -2.54
CA HIS A 211 4.94 7.63 -1.45
C HIS A 211 4.49 9.10 -1.37
N ASP A 212 4.46 9.80 -2.50
CA ASP A 212 4.07 11.20 -2.56
C ASP A 212 2.57 11.39 -2.28
N ARG A 213 1.72 10.39 -2.60
CA ARG A 213 0.29 10.36 -2.24
C ARG A 213 0.13 10.27 -0.72
N GLN A 214 0.83 9.33 -0.07
CA GLN A 214 0.79 9.18 1.39
C GLN A 214 1.28 10.46 2.10
N LEU A 215 2.35 11.08 1.60
CA LEU A 215 2.88 12.33 2.16
C LEU A 215 1.90 13.50 2.00
N ARG A 216 1.22 13.63 0.85
CA ARG A 216 0.16 14.65 0.63
C ARG A 216 -1.03 14.43 1.57
N ASN A 217 -1.46 13.18 1.78
CA ASN A 217 -2.55 12.86 2.71
C ASN A 217 -2.20 13.26 4.15
N LEU A 218 -0.98 12.99 4.60
CA LEU A 218 -0.49 13.42 5.93
C LEU A 218 -0.40 14.95 6.08
N GLN A 219 -0.11 15.68 4.99
CA GLN A 219 -0.13 17.15 4.99
C GLN A 219 -1.55 17.72 5.03
N SER A 220 -2.49 17.10 4.30
CA SER A 220 -3.91 17.52 4.27
C SER A 220 -4.61 17.30 5.60
N THR A 221 -4.35 16.17 6.27
CA THR A 221 -4.87 15.90 7.63
C THR A 221 -4.34 16.92 8.64
N HIS A 222 -3.03 17.21 8.66
CA HIS A 222 -2.46 18.28 9.48
C HIS A 222 -3.17 19.62 9.26
N GLN A 223 -3.31 20.09 8.02
CA GLN A 223 -3.94 21.39 7.77
C GLN A 223 -5.39 21.42 8.28
N THR A 224 -6.12 20.31 8.15
CA THR A 224 -7.48 20.16 8.68
C THR A 224 -7.53 20.23 10.21
N GLU A 225 -6.64 19.52 10.92
CA GLU A 225 -6.53 19.58 12.39
C GLU A 225 -6.19 21.00 12.88
N LYS A 226 -5.27 21.67 12.20
CA LYS A 226 -4.85 23.04 12.49
C LYS A 226 -6.00 24.02 12.33
N ASP A 227 -6.75 23.93 11.24
CA ASP A 227 -7.93 24.77 11.01
C ASP A 227 -9.02 24.54 12.07
N ILE A 228 -9.23 23.28 12.50
CA ILE A 228 -10.18 22.94 13.57
C ILE A 228 -9.76 23.59 14.89
N LEU A 229 -8.49 23.44 15.33
CA LEU A 229 -8.00 24.08 16.56
C LEU A 229 -8.12 25.62 16.48
N GLN A 230 -7.77 26.22 15.35
CA GLN A 230 -7.90 27.67 15.17
C GLN A 230 -9.36 28.16 15.28
N ARG A 231 -10.32 27.43 14.70
CA ARG A 231 -11.75 27.75 14.84
C ARG A 231 -12.25 27.55 16.28
N ASP A 232 -11.81 26.51 16.99
CA ASP A 232 -12.19 26.30 18.39
C ASP A 232 -11.64 27.41 19.29
N HIS A 233 -10.35 27.75 19.19
CA HIS A 233 -9.78 28.86 19.95
C HIS A 233 -10.48 30.19 19.67
N ALA A 234 -10.78 30.51 18.41
CA ALA A 234 -11.55 31.71 18.06
C ALA A 234 -12.95 31.69 18.72
N THR A 235 -13.61 30.52 18.75
CA THR A 235 -14.91 30.32 19.39
C THR A 235 -14.83 30.45 20.92
N ARG A 236 -13.78 29.90 21.56
CA ARG A 236 -13.52 30.01 23.00
C ARG A 236 -13.22 31.45 23.40
N ILE A 237 -12.41 32.17 22.63
CA ILE A 237 -12.14 33.61 22.83
C ILE A 237 -13.43 34.41 22.74
N LYS A 238 -14.25 34.18 21.70
CA LYS A 238 -15.53 34.88 21.54
C LYS A 238 -16.49 34.60 22.70
N LYS A 239 -16.67 33.33 23.08
CA LYS A 239 -17.53 32.93 24.23
C LYS A 239 -17.07 33.56 25.55
N LEU A 240 -15.76 33.63 25.79
CA LEU A 240 -15.20 34.30 26.97
C LEU A 240 -15.50 35.80 26.93
N ASP A 241 -15.36 36.45 25.78
CA ASP A 241 -15.65 37.88 25.63
C ASP A 241 -17.13 38.20 25.81
N ASP A 242 -18.03 37.42 25.20
CA ASP A 242 -19.48 37.56 25.34
C ASP A 242 -19.93 37.34 26.80
N SER A 243 -19.38 36.31 27.47
CA SER A 243 -19.58 36.03 28.90
C SER A 243 -19.13 37.21 29.77
N HIS A 244 -17.96 37.76 29.47
CA HIS A 244 -17.43 38.94 30.12
C HIS A 244 -18.34 40.17 29.91
N GLN A 245 -18.67 40.52 28.68
CA GLN A 245 -19.57 41.65 28.41
C GLN A 245 -20.93 41.50 29.12
N LYS A 246 -21.46 40.28 29.23
CA LYS A 246 -22.70 39.99 29.98
C LYS A 246 -22.53 40.22 31.49
N LYS A 247 -21.45 39.71 32.10
CA LYS A 247 -21.14 39.92 33.54
C LYS A 247 -20.99 41.41 33.86
N PHE A 248 -20.21 42.15 33.06
CA PHE A 248 -20.02 43.60 33.26
C PHE A 248 -21.32 44.39 33.14
N LYS A 249 -22.16 44.09 32.13
CA LYS A 249 -23.48 44.72 31.98
C LYS A 249 -24.42 44.44 33.16
N THR A 250 -24.26 43.31 33.85
CA THR A 250 -25.05 42.96 35.05
C THR A 250 -24.56 43.78 36.25
N LEU A 251 -23.26 43.71 36.56
CA LEU A 251 -22.65 44.49 37.65
C LEU A 251 -22.88 46.00 37.51
N LEU A 252 -22.85 46.54 36.29
CA LEU A 252 -23.11 47.96 36.05
C LEU A 252 -24.57 48.34 36.29
N LYS A 253 -25.53 47.43 36.07
CA LYS A 253 -26.95 47.63 36.41
C LYS A 253 -27.17 47.61 37.91
N GLU A 254 -26.58 46.64 38.62
CA GLU A 254 -26.65 46.53 40.08
C GLU A 254 -26.05 47.77 40.75
N PHE A 255 -24.83 48.17 40.34
CA PHE A 255 -24.17 49.39 40.81
C PHE A 255 -25.02 50.66 40.57
N ASN A 256 -25.67 50.79 39.41
CA ASN A 256 -26.55 51.92 39.14
C ASN A 256 -27.80 51.91 40.03
N LYS A 257 -28.40 50.75 40.28
CA LYS A 257 -29.56 50.59 41.16
C LYS A 257 -29.23 50.98 42.61
N GLU A 258 -28.11 50.48 43.15
CA GLU A 258 -27.65 50.82 44.51
C GLU A 258 -27.36 52.32 44.66
N THR A 259 -26.71 52.91 43.65
CA THR A 259 -26.34 54.34 43.69
C THR A 259 -27.49 55.30 43.41
N GLU A 260 -28.61 54.85 42.85
CA GLU A 260 -29.85 55.65 42.78
C GLU A 260 -30.52 55.76 44.15
N VAL A 261 -30.65 54.65 44.89
CA VAL A 261 -31.23 54.64 46.26
C VAL A 261 -30.51 55.60 47.20
N ILE A 262 -29.17 55.71 47.10
CA ILE A 262 -28.37 56.63 47.92
C ILE A 262 -28.61 58.11 47.56
N LEU A 263 -28.85 58.42 46.28
CA LEU A 263 -28.99 59.81 45.80
C LEU A 263 -30.31 60.47 46.21
N ASP A 264 -31.37 59.68 46.41
CA ASP A 264 -32.68 60.20 46.82
C ASP A 264 -32.72 60.66 48.28
N VAL A 265 -31.96 59.99 49.17
CA VAL A 265 -31.89 60.31 50.61
C VAL A 265 -31.02 61.54 50.90
N GLU A 266 -30.11 61.90 50.01
CA GLU A 266 -29.11 62.95 50.27
C GLU A 266 -29.58 64.40 49.97
N PRO A 267 -29.26 65.38 50.87
CA PRO A 267 -29.63 66.78 50.69
C PRO A 267 -28.90 67.43 49.49
N LYS A 268 -29.57 68.38 48.82
CA LYS A 268 -29.14 68.95 47.52
C LYS A 268 -27.67 69.42 47.43
N LYS A 269 -27.05 69.85 48.54
CA LYS A 269 -25.65 70.31 48.59
C LYS A 269 -24.61 69.18 48.64
N SER A 270 -24.93 67.98 49.10
CA SER A 270 -23.97 66.84 49.11
C SER A 270 -23.87 66.12 47.76
N ARG A 271 -24.98 66.07 47.01
CA ARG A 271 -25.13 65.32 45.74
C ARG A 271 -24.00 65.52 44.72
N VAL A 272 -23.36 66.69 44.68
CA VAL A 272 -22.21 66.97 43.78
C VAL A 272 -20.96 66.15 44.17
N ARG A 273 -20.67 66.04 45.47
CA ARG A 273 -19.56 65.23 46.01
C ARG A 273 -19.81 63.75 45.74
N THR A 274 -21.03 63.31 45.98
CA THR A 274 -21.51 61.93 45.80
C THR A 274 -21.46 61.49 44.33
N ARG A 275 -21.82 62.38 43.38
CA ARG A 275 -21.65 62.13 41.93
C ARG A 275 -20.19 61.98 41.53
N LYS A 276 -19.27 62.77 42.10
CA LYS A 276 -17.82 62.65 41.84
C LYS A 276 -17.28 61.31 42.36
N GLN A 277 -17.70 60.89 43.55
CA GLN A 277 -17.34 59.58 44.13
C GLN A 277 -17.90 58.41 43.30
N ARG A 278 -19.18 58.46 42.87
CA ARG A 278 -19.79 57.46 41.98
C ARG A 278 -19.01 57.28 40.69
N ASN A 279 -18.61 58.38 40.04
CA ASN A 279 -17.81 58.33 38.81
C ASN A 279 -16.44 57.69 39.05
N ALA A 280 -15.73 58.08 40.12
CA ALA A 280 -14.43 57.51 40.46
C ALA A 280 -14.50 56.00 40.77
N LEU A 281 -15.55 55.56 41.48
CA LEU A 281 -15.78 54.15 41.79
C LEU A 281 -16.11 53.34 40.52
N LYS A 282 -16.93 53.89 39.63
CA LYS A 282 -17.21 53.29 38.31
C LYS A 282 -15.93 53.09 37.49
N THR A 283 -15.10 54.13 37.35
CA THR A 283 -13.81 54.03 36.62
C THR A 283 -12.87 53.02 37.29
N THR A 284 -12.89 52.92 38.62
CA THR A 284 -12.10 51.91 39.35
C THR A 284 -12.58 50.48 39.06
N MET A 285 -13.90 50.26 39.01
CA MET A 285 -14.48 48.97 38.62
C MET A 285 -14.15 48.61 37.17
N GLU A 286 -14.30 49.56 36.23
CA GLU A 286 -13.92 49.41 34.82
C GLU A 286 -12.45 49.02 34.66
N GLY A 287 -11.54 49.68 35.40
CA GLY A 287 -10.10 49.38 35.39
C GLY A 287 -9.79 47.98 35.93
N LYS A 288 -10.34 47.59 37.09
CA LYS A 288 -10.17 46.23 37.65
C LYS A 288 -10.68 45.17 36.68
N TRP A 289 -11.84 45.41 36.08
CA TRP A 289 -12.51 44.46 35.22
C TRP A 289 -11.81 44.31 33.85
N ALA A 290 -11.32 45.40 33.27
CA ALA A 290 -10.46 45.37 32.09
C ALA A 290 -9.15 44.61 32.36
N SER A 291 -8.56 44.77 33.55
CA SER A 291 -7.36 44.01 33.97
C SER A 291 -7.63 42.50 34.05
N GLN A 292 -8.72 42.08 34.71
CA GLN A 292 -9.11 40.67 34.77
C GLN A 292 -9.36 40.07 33.38
N ARG A 293 -10.14 40.76 32.53
CA ARG A 293 -10.40 40.33 31.13
C ARG A 293 -9.10 40.18 30.34
N LYS A 294 -8.13 41.08 30.53
CA LYS A 294 -6.81 41.01 29.88
C LYS A 294 -6.01 39.79 30.35
N THR A 295 -6.02 39.48 31.65
CA THR A 295 -5.34 38.31 32.23
C THR A 295 -5.93 36.99 31.72
N GLU A 296 -7.25 36.84 31.77
CA GLU A 296 -7.92 35.61 31.31
C GLU A 296 -7.77 35.40 29.79
N LEU A 297 -7.91 36.46 28.99
CA LEU A 297 -7.64 36.40 27.55
C LEU A 297 -6.17 36.10 27.24
N GLY A 298 -5.23 36.59 28.07
CA GLY A 298 -3.81 36.27 27.98
C GLY A 298 -3.53 34.79 28.26
N SER A 299 -4.14 34.23 29.30
CA SER A 299 -4.06 32.79 29.62
C SER A 299 -4.59 31.92 28.49
N LEU A 300 -5.76 32.25 27.92
CA LEU A 300 -6.35 31.50 26.80
C LEU A 300 -5.50 31.56 25.52
N LYS A 301 -4.85 32.71 25.25
CA LYS A 301 -3.86 32.83 24.15
C LYS A 301 -2.59 32.03 24.40
N CYS A 302 -2.14 31.93 25.65
CA CYS A 302 -1.01 31.08 26.02
C CYS A 302 -1.34 29.60 25.76
N GLN A 303 -2.51 29.14 26.21
CA GLN A 303 -3.01 27.79 25.93
C GLN A 303 -3.06 27.49 24.42
N GLN A 304 -3.54 28.43 23.59
CA GLN A 304 -3.53 28.30 22.13
C GLN A 304 -2.14 28.06 21.55
N VAL A 305 -1.12 28.79 22.02
CA VAL A 305 0.26 28.60 21.56
C VAL A 305 0.79 27.22 21.97
N THR A 306 0.48 26.75 23.18
CA THR A 306 0.86 25.43 23.66
C THR A 306 0.21 24.30 22.85
N GLU A 307 -1.11 24.34 22.62
CA GLU A 307 -1.84 23.32 21.87
C GLU A 307 -1.39 23.27 20.40
N MET A 308 -1.14 24.43 19.78
CA MET A 308 -0.52 24.52 18.45
C MET A 308 0.89 23.93 18.41
N GLY A 309 1.73 24.19 19.41
CA GLY A 309 3.07 23.62 19.52
C GLY A 309 3.05 22.10 19.65
N GLN A 310 2.14 21.56 20.47
CA GLN A 310 1.93 20.12 20.62
C GLN A 310 1.43 19.46 19.33
N LEU A 311 0.54 20.11 18.57
CA LEU A 311 0.09 19.64 17.26
C LEU A 311 1.27 19.51 16.28
N CYS A 312 2.04 20.59 16.11
CA CYS A 312 3.21 20.58 15.23
C CYS A 312 4.27 19.55 15.66
N HIS A 313 4.46 19.34 16.96
CA HIS A 313 5.37 18.31 17.47
C HIS A 313 4.90 16.89 17.12
N ARG A 314 3.62 16.57 17.36
CA ARG A 314 3.04 15.26 17.01
C ARG A 314 3.18 14.96 15.50
N GLN A 315 2.97 15.96 14.65
CA GLN A 315 3.11 15.81 13.20
C GLN A 315 4.58 15.70 12.76
N ALA A 316 5.51 16.39 13.43
CA ALA A 316 6.94 16.18 13.20
C ALA A 316 7.37 14.74 13.57
N LEU A 317 6.80 14.17 14.65
CA LEU A 317 6.99 12.76 15.00
C LEU A 317 6.33 11.82 13.98
N ALA A 318 5.09 12.08 13.54
CA ALA A 318 4.41 11.27 12.54
C ALA A 318 5.16 11.27 11.19
N LYS A 319 5.65 12.43 10.73
CA LYS A 319 6.48 12.54 9.53
C LYS A 319 7.83 11.83 9.70
N LYS A 320 8.48 11.93 10.86
CA LYS A 320 9.69 11.17 11.17
C LYS A 320 9.42 9.66 11.23
N ALA A 321 8.28 9.24 11.76
CA ALA A 321 7.87 7.84 11.81
C ALA A 321 7.60 7.27 10.42
N LEU A 322 6.90 8.01 9.55
CA LEU A 322 6.71 7.66 8.15
C LEU A 322 8.06 7.59 7.40
N VAL A 323 8.92 8.60 7.51
CA VAL A 323 10.27 8.55 6.89
C VAL A 323 11.12 7.41 7.46
N LYS A 324 10.95 7.05 8.75
CA LYS A 324 11.63 5.92 9.36
C LYS A 324 11.04 4.58 8.91
N SER A 325 9.73 4.45 8.74
CA SER A 325 9.10 3.25 8.18
C SER A 325 9.59 3.07 6.75
N LEU A 326 9.48 4.08 5.89
CA LEU A 326 9.94 4.05 4.50
C LEU A 326 11.44 3.67 4.34
N LYS A 327 12.28 4.03 5.33
CA LYS A 327 13.70 3.63 5.38
C LYS A 327 13.90 2.20 5.93
N ALA A 328 13.07 1.75 6.88
CA ALA A 328 13.11 0.41 7.45
C ALA A 328 12.43 -0.65 6.54
N GLU A 329 11.42 -0.25 5.77
CA GLU A 329 10.70 -0.97 4.69
C GLU A 329 11.61 -1.33 3.49
N GLY A 330 12.93 -1.22 3.60
CA GLY A 330 13.83 -1.69 2.55
C GLY A 330 13.71 -0.96 1.19
N ARG A 331 13.09 0.23 1.13
CA ARG A 331 12.93 1.00 -0.14
C ARG A 331 14.24 1.52 -0.74
N GLN A 332 15.38 1.26 -0.09
CA GLN A 332 16.74 1.47 -0.64
C GLN A 332 17.39 0.14 -1.10
N PRO A 333 17.35 -0.97 -0.34
CA PRO A 333 17.81 -2.29 -0.83
C PRO A 333 17.13 -2.86 -2.07
N PHE A 334 15.85 -2.56 -2.37
CA PHE A 334 15.21 -3.17 -3.55
C PHE A 334 15.81 -2.71 -4.88
N LEU A 335 16.32 -1.47 -4.95
CA LEU A 335 17.14 -1.04 -6.09
C LEU A 335 18.54 -1.67 -6.06
N LEU A 336 19.14 -1.91 -4.89
CA LEU A 336 20.45 -2.56 -4.78
C LEU A 336 20.43 -4.03 -5.23
N LEU A 337 19.37 -4.78 -4.92
CA LEU A 337 19.12 -6.13 -5.46
C LEU A 337 18.97 -6.14 -6.99
N LEU A 338 18.51 -5.04 -7.58
CA LEU A 338 18.34 -4.88 -9.04
C LEU A 338 19.56 -4.28 -9.76
N ASN A 339 20.61 -3.87 -9.03
CA ASN A 339 21.76 -3.12 -9.55
C ASN A 339 23.09 -3.90 -9.52
N ASN A 340 23.11 -5.12 -8.99
CA ASN A 340 24.33 -5.88 -8.73
C ASN A 340 24.92 -6.62 -9.95
N ASN A 341 24.60 -6.16 -11.17
CA ASN A 341 25.07 -6.78 -12.41
C ASN A 341 25.21 -5.76 -13.57
N ASN A 342 25.73 -4.56 -13.31
CA ASN A 342 26.20 -3.68 -14.37
C ASN A 342 27.74 -3.67 -14.40
N ASN A 343 28.28 -4.07 -15.54
CA ASN A 343 29.71 -4.28 -15.73
C ASN A 343 30.46 -2.93 -15.63
N ASN A 344 31.62 -2.93 -14.96
CA ASN A 344 32.45 -1.76 -14.77
C ASN A 344 33.15 -1.36 -16.08
N ASN A 345 32.48 -0.59 -16.94
CA ASN A 345 33.15 0.15 -18.00
C ASN A 345 33.14 1.65 -17.68
N ASN A 346 34.13 2.03 -16.88
CA ASN A 346 34.47 3.41 -16.56
C ASN A 346 34.84 4.17 -17.84
N ASN A 347 33.93 5.00 -18.38
CA ASN A 347 34.32 6.08 -19.27
C ASN A 347 33.85 7.44 -18.73
N ASN A 348 34.86 8.21 -18.32
CA ASN A 348 34.77 9.56 -17.81
C ASN A 348 34.26 10.53 -18.89
N ASN A 349 33.15 11.22 -18.64
CA ASN A 349 32.88 12.48 -19.34
C ASN A 349 32.36 13.56 -18.38
N ASN A 350 33.32 14.31 -17.84
CA ASN A 350 33.14 15.54 -17.10
C ASN A 350 32.51 16.63 -17.99
N ASN A 351 31.24 16.97 -17.77
CA ASN A 351 30.67 18.22 -18.30
C ASN A 351 30.12 19.10 -17.17
N ASN A 352 31.04 19.87 -16.59
CA ASN A 352 30.75 20.95 -15.67
C ASN A 352 30.18 22.17 -16.44
N ASN A 353 28.88 22.41 -16.36
CA ASN A 353 28.27 23.64 -16.88
C ASN A 353 27.48 24.42 -15.83
N ASN A 354 28.25 25.20 -15.05
CA ASN A 354 27.96 26.57 -14.61
C ASN A 354 26.48 27.03 -14.58
N ASN A 355 25.88 27.00 -13.38
CA ASN A 355 24.58 27.62 -13.11
C ASN A 355 24.73 29.13 -12.88
N ASN A 356 24.63 29.93 -13.96
CA ASN A 356 24.62 31.39 -13.82
C ASN A 356 23.21 31.92 -13.53
N ASN A 357 23.08 32.58 -12.39
CA ASN A 357 21.87 33.24 -11.91
C ASN A 357 21.57 34.49 -12.76
N ASN A 358 20.39 34.57 -13.39
CA ASN A 358 19.85 35.87 -13.76
C ASN A 358 18.34 35.99 -13.52
N ASN A 359 18.02 36.84 -12.57
CA ASN A 359 16.68 37.28 -12.22
C ASN A 359 16.30 38.47 -13.12
N ASN A 360 15.24 38.37 -13.93
CA ASN A 360 14.56 39.57 -14.38
C ASN A 360 13.04 39.41 -14.49
N ASN A 361 12.38 40.51 -14.17
CA ASN A 361 10.96 40.65 -13.90
C ASN A 361 10.41 41.74 -14.82
N ASN A 362 9.47 41.42 -15.73
CA ASN A 362 8.54 42.45 -16.19
C ASN A 362 7.19 41.95 -16.76
N ASN A 363 6.15 42.13 -15.94
CA ASN A 363 4.85 42.75 -16.24
C ASN A 363 4.42 42.98 -17.73
N ASN A 364 3.40 42.21 -18.17
CA ASN A 364 2.09 42.68 -18.66
C ASN A 364 1.95 44.00 -19.49
N ASN A 365 1.47 43.92 -20.75
CA ASN A 365 0.20 44.56 -21.15
C ASN A 365 -0.38 44.12 -22.54
N ASN A 366 -1.52 43.44 -22.51
CA ASN A 366 -2.79 43.67 -23.23
C ASN A 366 -2.94 44.34 -24.64
N LYS A 367 -4.00 43.88 -25.34
CA LYS A 367 -4.89 44.54 -26.36
C LYS A 367 -4.66 44.41 -27.89
N LYS A 368 -5.50 43.54 -28.48
CA LYS A 368 -6.49 43.75 -29.57
C LYS A 368 -6.10 44.56 -30.83
N ALA A 369 -6.18 43.90 -32.00
CA ALA A 369 -7.11 44.14 -33.14
C ALA A 369 -6.52 43.52 -34.44
N ASN A 370 -7.21 43.27 -35.56
CA ASN A 370 -8.57 42.86 -35.95
C ASN A 370 -8.59 42.92 -37.50
N GLY A 371 -9.13 41.90 -38.19
CA GLY A 371 -9.35 41.87 -39.65
C GLY A 371 -8.14 41.50 -40.52
N LYS A 372 -8.29 41.03 -41.77
CA LYS A 372 -9.39 40.43 -42.59
C LYS A 372 -8.81 40.27 -44.02
N MET A 373 -9.44 39.45 -44.90
CA MET A 373 -9.18 39.36 -46.36
C MET A 373 -7.80 38.78 -46.77
N GLU A 374 -7.62 38.07 -47.90
CA GLU A 374 -8.54 37.32 -48.77
C GLU A 374 -7.73 36.26 -49.58
N GLN A 375 -8.44 35.30 -50.19
CA GLN A 375 -8.19 34.55 -51.44
C GLN A 375 -6.82 34.72 -52.16
N ASP A 376 -6.13 33.67 -52.67
CA ASP A 376 -6.61 32.89 -53.83
C ASP A 376 -5.76 31.63 -54.24
N VAL A 377 -6.43 30.71 -54.96
CA VAL A 377 -5.97 29.88 -56.12
C VAL A 377 -4.83 28.82 -56.05
N ALA A 378 -5.23 27.56 -56.36
CA ALA A 378 -4.47 26.43 -56.95
C ALA A 378 -3.32 25.79 -56.12
N ARG A 379 -2.85 24.54 -56.37
CA ARG A 379 -2.96 23.60 -57.52
C ARG A 379 -2.62 22.16 -57.05
N ASN A 380 -3.07 21.12 -57.78
CA ASN A 380 -2.60 19.70 -57.92
C ASN A 380 -1.75 19.03 -56.79
N GLY A 381 -1.85 17.73 -56.48
CA GLY A 381 -2.56 16.61 -57.12
C GLY A 381 -1.79 15.28 -56.88
N GLY A 382 -2.44 14.12 -57.06
CA GLY A 382 -1.86 12.78 -56.83
C GLY A 382 -1.87 12.35 -55.34
N GLU A 383 -1.89 11.06 -54.98
CA GLU A 383 -2.02 9.81 -55.75
C GLU A 383 -2.85 8.82 -54.91
N GLN A 384 -3.80 8.09 -55.51
CA GLN A 384 -4.37 6.89 -54.90
C GLN A 384 -4.61 5.83 -55.98
N ASN A 385 -3.81 4.77 -55.92
CA ASN A 385 -4.11 3.51 -56.55
C ASN A 385 -3.37 2.39 -55.81
N VAL A 386 -4.03 1.23 -55.75
CA VAL A 386 -3.55 -0.17 -55.60
C VAL A 386 -4.46 -0.92 -54.64
N GLU A 387 -5.40 -1.63 -55.27
CA GLU A 387 -5.78 -3.03 -55.03
C GLU A 387 -5.81 -3.57 -53.57
N ASN A 388 -6.93 -4.19 -53.22
CA ASN A 388 -6.97 -5.65 -53.18
C ASN A 388 -8.41 -6.17 -53.18
N ASN A 389 -8.71 -7.09 -54.09
CA ASN A 389 -10.01 -7.74 -54.21
C ASN A 389 -9.76 -9.19 -54.69
N ILE A 390 -9.85 -10.18 -53.79
CA ILE A 390 -9.62 -11.61 -54.12
C ILE A 390 -10.80 -12.43 -53.58
N LEU A 391 -11.25 -13.37 -54.42
CA LEU A 391 -12.50 -14.11 -54.33
C LEU A 391 -12.62 -15.05 -53.13
N GLU A 392 -13.85 -15.16 -52.60
CA GLU A 392 -14.35 -16.34 -51.91
C GLU A 392 -14.76 -17.45 -52.90
N LYS A 393 -14.44 -18.71 -52.54
CA LYS A 393 -14.84 -20.05 -53.05
C LYS A 393 -13.73 -20.99 -52.56
N THR A 394 -13.88 -22.20 -52.02
CA THR A 394 -14.97 -23.15 -51.69
C THR A 394 -14.45 -24.00 -50.49
N GLU A 395 -15.16 -24.89 -49.79
CA GLU A 395 -16.51 -25.47 -49.93
C GLU A 395 -17.09 -25.84 -48.54
N LYS A 396 -18.17 -26.66 -48.49
CA LYS A 396 -18.58 -27.40 -47.28
C LYS A 396 -18.94 -28.84 -47.65
N SER A 397 -18.06 -29.80 -47.35
CA SER A 397 -18.38 -31.23 -47.45
C SER A 397 -18.88 -31.78 -46.13
N SER A 398 -20.01 -32.48 -46.21
CA SER A 398 -20.73 -33.11 -45.12
C SER A 398 -20.09 -34.44 -44.69
N VAL A 399 -20.02 -34.68 -43.38
CA VAL A 399 -19.83 -36.04 -42.83
C VAL A 399 -20.94 -36.29 -41.80
N GLN A 400 -21.63 -37.42 -41.97
CA GLN A 400 -22.75 -37.83 -41.13
C GLN A 400 -22.22 -38.43 -39.82
N LEU A 401 -22.76 -38.00 -38.68
CA LEU A 401 -22.50 -38.67 -37.39
C LEU A 401 -23.70 -39.53 -37.02
N THR A 402 -23.49 -40.84 -36.85
CA THR A 402 -24.54 -41.80 -36.53
C THR A 402 -24.62 -42.10 -35.04
N ARG A 403 -25.83 -41.91 -34.49
CA ARG A 403 -26.45 -42.49 -33.28
C ARG A 403 -25.68 -42.55 -31.93
N PRO A 404 -26.32 -42.16 -30.82
CA PRO A 404 -25.78 -42.36 -29.47
C PRO A 404 -26.01 -43.79 -28.96
N VAL A 405 -25.07 -44.30 -28.17
CA VAL A 405 -25.27 -45.48 -27.32
C VAL A 405 -25.70 -45.01 -25.93
N GLN A 406 -26.87 -45.45 -25.48
CA GLN A 406 -27.31 -45.24 -24.10
C GLN A 406 -26.52 -46.17 -23.18
N ALA A 407 -25.71 -45.60 -22.28
CA ALA A 407 -25.15 -46.32 -21.14
C ALA A 407 -26.03 -46.07 -19.92
N HIS A 408 -26.55 -47.15 -19.31
CA HIS A 408 -27.21 -47.07 -18.01
C HIS A 408 -26.20 -46.59 -16.95
N VAL A 409 -26.49 -45.45 -16.32
CA VAL A 409 -25.80 -45.02 -15.10
C VAL A 409 -26.61 -45.50 -13.90
N SER A 410 -26.13 -46.56 -13.26
CA SER A 410 -26.62 -46.95 -11.93
C SER A 410 -26.20 -45.88 -10.91
N GLN A 411 -27.16 -45.37 -10.13
CA GLN A 411 -26.87 -44.46 -9.03
C GLN A 411 -26.16 -45.22 -7.90
N PRO A 412 -25.09 -44.68 -7.29
CA PRO A 412 -24.61 -45.16 -6.01
C PRO A 412 -25.51 -44.65 -4.88
N GLU A 413 -25.72 -45.55 -3.93
CA GLU A 413 -26.54 -45.43 -2.72
C GLU A 413 -26.00 -44.32 -1.79
N VAL A 414 -26.89 -43.44 -1.31
CA VAL A 414 -26.53 -42.39 -0.35
C VAL A 414 -26.52 -42.99 1.05
N VAL A 415 -25.32 -43.27 1.56
CA VAL A 415 -25.12 -43.62 2.97
C VAL A 415 -24.86 -42.34 3.76
N GLU A 416 -25.83 -41.92 4.57
CA GLU A 416 -25.62 -40.89 5.58
C GLU A 416 -24.74 -41.46 6.72
N PRO A 417 -23.67 -40.76 7.14
CA PRO A 417 -23.01 -41.07 8.40
C PRO A 417 -23.77 -40.42 9.55
N GLU A 418 -24.20 -41.26 10.50
CA GLU A 418 -24.90 -40.85 11.71
C GLU A 418 -24.04 -39.93 12.60
N ASN A 419 -24.71 -39.04 13.35
CA ASN A 419 -24.07 -38.25 14.39
C ASN A 419 -23.63 -39.15 15.55
N GLU A 420 -22.36 -39.11 15.93
CA GLU A 420 -21.91 -39.18 17.34
C GLU A 420 -20.38 -39.05 17.41
N VAL A 421 -19.88 -37.97 18.04
CA VAL A 421 -18.91 -37.95 19.16
C VAL A 421 -18.73 -36.47 19.54
N GLU A 422 -19.56 -36.00 20.48
CA GLU A 422 -19.16 -34.88 21.34
C GLU A 422 -18.16 -35.36 22.41
N SER A 423 -17.60 -34.42 23.19
CA SER A 423 -16.67 -34.63 24.32
C SER A 423 -15.20 -34.94 23.94
N LEU A 424 -14.35 -33.90 24.02
CA LEU A 424 -13.06 -33.92 24.76
C LEU A 424 -12.23 -32.60 24.72
N TYR A 425 -12.84 -31.42 24.88
CA TYR A 425 -12.07 -30.18 25.14
C TYR A 425 -12.81 -29.18 26.05
N ALA A 426 -12.87 -29.50 27.35
CA ALA A 426 -13.43 -28.62 28.37
C ALA A 426 -12.64 -28.69 29.69
N ASP A 427 -11.32 -28.46 29.65
CA ASP A 427 -10.50 -28.35 30.87
C ASP A 427 -9.15 -27.63 30.62
N LYS A 428 -9.14 -26.29 30.49
CA LYS A 428 -7.90 -25.48 30.64
C LYS A 428 -8.01 -23.96 30.83
N TYR A 429 -9.10 -23.43 31.39
CA TYR A 429 -9.15 -22.00 31.79
C TYR A 429 -9.80 -21.80 33.16
N VAL A 430 -9.02 -22.03 34.23
CA VAL A 430 -9.30 -21.53 35.58
C VAL A 430 -8.04 -20.87 36.12
N GLY A 431 -8.13 -19.61 36.56
CA GLY A 431 -7.15 -19.05 37.49
C GLY A 431 -6.44 -17.73 37.15
N ILE A 432 -7.16 -16.66 36.78
CA ILE A 432 -6.77 -15.29 37.20
C ILE A 432 -8.05 -14.54 37.60
N GLY A 433 -8.26 -14.30 38.90
CA GLY A 433 -9.51 -13.68 39.38
C GLY A 433 -9.66 -13.61 40.90
N LYS A 434 -8.77 -12.87 41.58
CA LYS A 434 -8.89 -12.37 42.98
C LYS A 434 -7.77 -11.35 43.22
N VAL A 435 -7.86 -10.56 44.31
CA VAL A 435 -7.03 -9.35 44.63
C VAL A 435 -7.57 -8.10 43.90
N ILE A 436 -8.22 -7.09 44.52
CA ILE A 436 -8.55 -6.80 45.94
C ILE A 436 -9.97 -6.18 46.02
N ALA A 437 -10.76 -6.59 47.01
CA ALA A 437 -11.84 -5.77 47.58
C ALA A 437 -11.74 -5.90 49.11
N GLY A 438 -11.65 -4.78 49.83
CA GLY A 438 -11.40 -4.80 51.27
C GLY A 438 -10.83 -3.49 51.82
N LEU A 439 -11.65 -2.46 51.88
CA LEU A 439 -11.52 -1.36 52.83
C LEU A 439 -12.92 -0.99 53.29
N ASP A 440 -13.20 -1.20 54.57
CA ASP A 440 -14.36 -0.64 55.24
C ASP A 440 -14.00 -0.23 56.67
N VAL A 441 -14.62 0.87 57.11
CA VAL A 441 -14.67 1.50 58.44
C VAL A 441 -13.39 1.57 59.33
N SER A 442 -12.90 2.80 59.53
CA SER A 442 -12.61 3.40 60.85
C SER A 442 -12.65 4.93 60.74
#